data_AF-A0A955ATJ7-F1
#
_entry.id   AF-A0A955ATJ7-F1
#
_cell.length_a   1.000
_cell.length_b   1.000
_cell.length_c   1.000
_cell.angle_alpha   90.00
_cell.angle_beta   90.00
_cell.angle_gamma   90.00
#
_symmetry.space_group_name_H-M   'P 1'
#
loop_
_entity.id
_entity.type
_entity.pdbx_description
1 polymer ?
#
loop_
_entity_poly.entity_id
_entity_poly.type
_entity_poly.pdbx_seq_one_letter_code
_entity_poly.pdbx_strand_id
1 'polypeptide(L)'
;MTGRVWLITGAVLGGTGVALGAFGAHALRSALPDLAPTVEEQQRLLDVWETAVRYQMYHALAIIVAGLLMRNSRTRLLPAAGCCFLFGVAIFSGLLYALVLTGVKLLGA
;
A
#
# COMPACT_ATOMS: atom_id res chain seq x y z
N MET A 1 10.93 19.92 9.43
CA MET A 1 9.74 19.03 9.51
C MET A 1 9.90 18.12 10.71
N THR A 2 8.91 18.07 11.60
CA THR A 2 8.98 17.26 12.82
C THR A 2 8.76 15.79 12.46
N GLY A 3 9.63 14.87 12.91
CA GLY A 3 9.51 13.43 12.62
C GLY A 3 8.14 12.81 12.98
N ARG A 4 7.40 13.46 13.89
CA ARG A 4 6.03 13.10 14.28
C ARG A 4 5.06 12.93 13.10
N VAL A 5 5.12 13.80 12.08
CA VAL A 5 4.20 13.68 10.93
C VAL A 5 4.42 12.36 10.20
N TRP A 6 5.68 11.97 10.00
CA TRP A 6 6.06 10.73 9.34
C TRP A 6 5.67 9.51 10.17
N LEU A 7 5.85 9.54 11.49
CA LEU A 7 5.39 8.47 12.37
C LEU A 7 3.87 8.25 12.28
N ILE A 8 3.09 9.33 12.27
CA ILE A 8 1.63 9.26 12.11
C ILE A 8 1.27 8.71 10.74
N THR A 9 1.88 9.23 9.67
CA THR A 9 1.64 8.75 8.31
C THR A 9 1.92 7.25 8.19
N GLY A 10 3.08 6.79 8.66
CA GLY A 10 3.44 5.37 8.62
C GLY A 10 2.51 4.50 9.46
N ALA A 11 2.08 4.97 10.64
CA ALA A 11 1.10 4.26 11.47
C ALA A 11 -0.27 4.13 10.79
N VAL A 12 -0.76 5.22 10.17
CA VAL A 12 -2.02 5.20 9.41
C VAL A 12 -1.92 4.25 8.22
N LEU A 13 -0.83 4.32 7.44
CA LEU A 13 -0.60 3.42 6.31
C LEU A 13 -0.48 1.95 6.72
N GLY A 14 0.17 1.67 7.86
CA GLY A 14 0.24 0.33 8.43
C GLY A 14 -1.14 -0.17 8.87
N GLY A 15 -1.91 0.66 9.57
CA GLY A 15 -3.27 0.33 9.98
C GLY A 15 -4.20 0.06 8.80
N THR A 16 -4.17 0.90 7.77
CA THR A 16 -4.94 0.65 6.54
C THR A 16 -4.42 -0.56 5.78
N GLY A 17 -3.13 -0.87 5.83
CA GLY A 17 -2.54 -2.06 5.22
C GLY A 17 -3.08 -3.35 5.86
N VAL A 18 -3.18 -3.39 7.19
CA VAL A 18 -3.82 -4.49 7.91
C VAL A 18 -5.30 -4.62 7.52
N ALA A 19 -6.03 -3.51 7.48
CA ALA A 19 -7.45 -3.51 7.12
C ALA A 19 -7.67 -4.03 5.68
N LEU A 20 -6.87 -3.56 4.72
CA LEU A 20 -6.93 -4.00 3.32
C LEU A 20 -6.46 -5.45 3.14
N GLY A 21 -5.48 -5.91 3.91
CA GLY A 21 -5.07 -7.31 3.95
C GLY A 21 -6.20 -8.22 4.45
N ALA A 22 -6.87 -7.83 5.55
CA ALA A 22 -8.03 -8.55 6.08
C ALA A 22 -9.18 -8.57 5.07
N PHE A 23 -9.46 -7.44 4.42
CA PHE A 23 -10.44 -7.34 3.34
C PHE A 23 -10.11 -8.30 2.18
N GLY A 24 -8.85 -8.33 1.74
CA GLY A 24 -8.38 -9.25 0.68
C GLY A 24 -8.64 -10.72 1.01
N ALA A 25 -8.31 -11.13 2.24
CA ALA A 25 -8.43 -12.52 2.67
C ALA A 25 -9.87 -12.99 2.88
N HIS A 26 -10.79 -12.11 3.32
CA HIS A 26 -12.13 -12.51 3.74
C HIS A 26 -13.25 -12.02 2.80
N ALA A 27 -13.21 -10.76 2.37
CA ALA A 27 -14.31 -10.14 1.65
C ALA A 27 -14.07 -10.13 0.13
N LEU A 28 -12.86 -9.76 -0.31
CA LEU A 28 -12.53 -9.67 -1.73
C LEU A 28 -12.67 -11.03 -2.42
N ARG A 29 -12.13 -12.10 -1.82
CA ARG A 29 -12.23 -13.46 -2.37
C ARG A 29 -13.67 -13.90 -2.64
N SER A 30 -14.63 -13.46 -1.82
CA SER A 30 -16.06 -13.75 -2.01
C SER A 30 -16.71 -12.89 -3.10
N ALA A 31 -16.19 -11.70 -3.38
CA ALA A 31 -16.71 -10.78 -4.40
C ALA A 31 -16.13 -11.04 -5.80
N LEU A 32 -15.01 -11.77 -5.90
CA LEU A 32 -14.31 -12.03 -7.17
C LEU A 32 -15.11 -12.77 -8.25
N PRO A 33 -16.03 -13.70 -7.94
CA PRO A 33 -16.86 -14.33 -8.97
C PRO A 33 -17.70 -13.32 -9.78
N ASP A 34 -18.05 -12.17 -9.21
CA ASP A 34 -18.79 -11.10 -9.88
C ASP A 34 -17.86 -10.18 -10.70
N LEU A 35 -16.58 -10.13 -10.35
CA LEU A 35 -15.57 -9.22 -10.94
C LEU A 35 -14.72 -9.87 -12.03
N ALA A 36 -14.55 -11.20 -12.00
CA ALA A 36 -13.68 -11.94 -12.91
C ALA A 36 -14.28 -13.32 -13.28
N PRO A 37 -14.50 -13.59 -14.59
CA PRO A 37 -15.25 -14.76 -15.05
C PRO A 37 -14.48 -16.07 -14.99
N THR A 38 -13.14 -16.06 -14.93
CA THR A 38 -12.32 -17.28 -14.86
C THR A 38 -11.58 -17.41 -13.54
N VAL A 39 -11.32 -18.65 -13.12
CA VAL A 39 -10.60 -18.95 -11.87
C VAL A 39 -9.17 -18.40 -11.92
N GLU A 40 -8.52 -18.42 -13.09
CA GLU A 40 -7.17 -17.85 -13.23
C GLU A 40 -7.17 -16.33 -13.03
N GLU A 41 -8.16 -15.62 -13.57
CA GLU A 41 -8.27 -14.17 -13.42
C GLU A 41 -8.58 -13.78 -11.96
N GLN A 42 -9.45 -14.53 -11.28
CA GLN A 42 -9.71 -14.34 -9.85
C GLN A 42 -8.43 -14.51 -9.02
N GLN A 43 -7.65 -15.57 -9.25
CA GLN A 43 -6.40 -15.77 -8.52
C GLN A 43 -5.38 -14.66 -8.81
N ARG A 44 -5.25 -14.24 -10.08
CA ARG A 44 -4.40 -13.09 -10.45
C ARG A 44 -4.79 -11.81 -9.70
N LEU A 45 -6.09 -11.52 -9.58
CA LEU A 45 -6.55 -10.32 -8.85
C LEU A 45 -6.25 -10.41 -7.35
N LEU A 46 -6.34 -11.59 -6.74
CA LEU A 46 -5.89 -11.79 -5.35
C LEU A 46 -4.40 -11.57 -5.19
N ASP A 47 -3.58 -12.10 -6.10
CA ASP A 47 -2.13 -11.96 -6.04
C ASP A 47 -1.69 -10.50 -6.22
N VAL A 48 -2.38 -9.77 -7.11
CA VAL A 48 -2.19 -8.32 -7.28
C VAL A 48 -2.59 -7.55 -6.03
N TRP A 49 -3.73 -7.88 -5.42
CA TRP A 49 -4.16 -7.26 -4.17
C TRP A 49 -3.17 -7.50 -3.04
N GLU A 50 -2.72 -8.74 -2.84
CA GLU A 50 -1.73 -9.10 -1.83
C GLU A 50 -0.42 -8.34 -2.07
N THR A 51 -0.01 -8.22 -3.33
CA THR A 51 1.17 -7.43 -3.72
C THR A 51 1.00 -5.96 -3.34
N ALA A 52 -0.15 -5.36 -3.61
CA ALA A 52 -0.45 -3.97 -3.24
C ALA A 52 -0.36 -3.75 -1.73
N VAL A 53 -0.97 -4.64 -0.93
CA VAL A 53 -0.92 -4.61 0.54
C VAL A 53 0.50 -4.77 1.07
N ARG A 54 1.25 -5.76 0.54
CA ARG A 54 2.63 -6.03 0.97
C ARG A 54 3.52 -4.83 0.76
N TYR A 55 3.48 -4.21 -0.42
CA TYR A 55 4.29 -3.03 -0.69
C TYR A 55 3.84 -1.81 0.13
N GLN A 56 2.54 -1.63 0.36
CA GLN A 56 2.05 -0.58 1.28
C GLN A 56 2.63 -0.76 2.69
N MET A 57 2.65 -1.98 3.21
CA MET A 57 3.21 -2.28 4.53
C MET A 57 4.72 -2.01 4.60
N TYR A 58 5.49 -2.39 3.57
CA TYR A 58 6.92 -2.08 3.52
C TYR A 58 7.19 -0.57 3.50
N HIS A 59 6.41 0.19 2.74
CA HIS A 59 6.54 1.65 2.70
C HIS A 59 6.09 2.29 4.02
N ALA A 60 5.05 1.79 4.67
CA ALA A 60 4.62 2.23 5.98
C ALA A 60 5.75 2.08 7.02
N LEU A 61 6.39 0.91 7.07
CA LEU A 61 7.53 0.65 7.95
C LEU A 61 8.73 1.56 7.62
N ALA A 62 9.05 1.73 6.33
CA ALA A 62 10.12 2.63 5.89
C ALA A 62 9.87 4.09 6.32
N ILE A 63 8.63 4.57 6.22
CA ILE A 63 8.22 5.90 6.67
C ILE A 63 8.35 6.04 8.19
N ILE A 64 7.97 5.01 8.97
CA ILE A 64 8.15 5.02 10.44
C ILE A 64 9.64 5.12 10.77
N VAL A 65 10.49 4.30 10.14
CA VAL A 65 11.94 4.34 10.34
C VAL A 65 12.52 5.71 9.98
N ALA A 66 12.13 6.30 8.85
CA ALA A 66 12.54 7.66 8.48
C ALA A 66 12.13 8.69 9.54
N GLY A 67 10.89 8.61 10.04
CA GLY A 67 10.38 9.47 11.11
C GLY A 67 11.14 9.33 12.43
N LEU A 68 11.56 8.10 12.79
CA LEU A 68 12.39 7.84 13.96
C LEU A 68 13.79 8.45 13.81
N LEU A 69 14.43 8.27 12.65
CA LEU A 69 15.78 8.80 12.37
C LEU A 69 15.82 10.34 12.38
N MET A 70 14.71 11.00 12.02
CA MET A 70 14.59 12.46 12.08
C MET A 70 14.62 13.05 13.50
N ARG A 71 14.49 12.21 14.54
CA ARG A 71 14.68 12.66 15.94
C ARG A 71 16.15 12.97 16.24
N ASN A 72 17.07 12.27 15.57
CA ASN A 72 18.50 12.32 15.84
C ASN A 72 19.29 13.00 14.71
N SER A 73 18.67 13.25 13.54
CA SER A 73 19.30 13.86 12.38
C SER A 73 18.46 15.00 11.79
N ARG A 74 19.13 16.09 11.41
CA ARG A 74 18.49 17.28 10.80
C ARG A 74 18.63 17.34 9.27
N THR A 75 19.03 16.25 8.62
CA THR A 75 19.17 16.20 7.16
C THR A 75 17.83 16.35 6.43
N ARG A 76 17.84 17.03 5.27
CA ARG A 76 16.67 17.14 4.37
C ARG A 76 16.37 15.85 3.60
N LEU A 77 17.32 14.92 3.56
CA LEU A 77 17.18 13.65 2.84
C LEU A 77 16.13 12.72 3.46
N LEU A 78 15.96 12.75 4.79
CA LEU A 78 14.96 11.90 5.48
C LEU A 78 13.51 12.28 5.13
N PRO A 79 13.09 13.56 5.18
CA PRO A 79 11.76 13.93 4.69
C PRO A 79 11.59 13.67 3.19
N ALA A 80 12.63 13.85 2.37
CA ALA A 80 12.56 13.50 0.96
C ALA A 80 12.31 12.00 0.75
N ALA A 81 13.01 11.13 1.49
CA ALA A 81 12.76 9.69 1.49
C ALA A 81 11.33 9.35 1.93
N GLY A 82 10.84 9.98 3.01
CA GLY A 82 9.45 9.85 3.45
C GLY A 82 8.45 10.20 2.36
N CYS A 83 8.67 11.31 1.64
CA CYS A 83 7.85 11.71 0.49
C CYS A 83 7.89 10.65 -0.63
N CYS A 84 9.08 10.16 -0.99
CA CYS A 84 9.22 9.14 -2.02
C CYS A 84 8.47 7.86 -1.65
N PHE A 85 8.54 7.41 -0.39
CA PHE A 85 7.79 6.23 0.04
C PHE A 85 6.28 6.49 0.06
N LEU A 86 5.84 7.65 0.54
CA LEU A 86 4.40 7.98 0.52
C LEU A 86 3.86 8.02 -0.92
N PHE A 87 4.62 8.61 -1.83
CA PHE A 87 4.30 8.61 -3.25
C PHE A 87 4.27 7.21 -3.83
N GLY A 88 5.23 6.34 -3.45
CA GLY A 88 5.23 4.92 -3.78
C GLY A 88 3.94 4.22 -3.37
N VAL A 89 3.43 4.45 -2.16
CA VAL A 89 2.12 3.89 -1.75
C VAL A 89 0.99 4.42 -2.62
N ALA A 90 0.94 5.72 -2.87
CA ALA A 90 -0.14 6.35 -3.63
C ALA A 90 -0.19 5.88 -5.08
N ILE A 91 0.96 5.79 -5.76
CA ILE A 91 1.01 5.40 -7.17
C ILE A 91 1.06 3.88 -7.33
N PHE A 92 1.92 3.17 -6.60
CA PHE A 92 2.16 1.76 -6.87
C PHE A 92 1.05 0.92 -6.23
N SER A 93 0.96 0.94 -4.90
CA SER A 93 -0.10 0.19 -4.21
C SER A 93 -1.49 0.72 -4.59
N GLY A 94 -1.66 2.04 -4.68
CA GLY A 94 -2.92 2.67 -5.07
C GLY A 94 -3.41 2.22 -6.46
N LEU A 95 -2.55 2.19 -7.48
CA LEU A 95 -2.95 1.74 -8.81
C LEU A 95 -3.27 0.24 -8.83
N LEU A 96 -2.54 -0.60 -8.09
CA LEU A 96 -2.86 -2.03 -7.99
C LEU A 96 -4.21 -2.27 -7.30
N TYR A 97 -4.54 -1.52 -6.24
CA TYR A 97 -5.89 -1.59 -5.65
C TYR A 97 -6.96 -1.14 -6.64
N ALA A 98 -6.73 -0.04 -7.34
CA ALA A 98 -7.65 0.48 -8.33
C ALA A 98 -7.87 -0.52 -9.48
N LEU A 99 -6.81 -1.20 -9.94
CA LEU A 99 -6.90 -2.25 -10.95
C LEU A 99 -7.83 -3.37 -10.49
N VAL A 100 -7.66 -3.86 -9.26
CA VAL A 100 -8.47 -4.97 -8.74
C VAL A 100 -9.94 -4.56 -8.58
N LEU A 101 -10.21 -3.33 -8.12
CA LEU A 101 -11.58 -2.86 -7.87
C LEU A 101 -12.32 -2.41 -9.13
N THR A 102 -11.61 -1.98 -10.17
CA THR A 102 -12.22 -1.44 -11.40
C THR A 102 -12.10 -2.38 -12.59
N GLY A 103 -11.20 -3.37 -12.55
CA GLY A 103 -10.89 -4.24 -13.68
C GLY A 103 -10.16 -3.54 -14.84
N VAL A 104 -9.78 -2.27 -14.70
CA VAL A 104 -9.12 -1.52 -15.78
C VAL A 104 -7.68 -2.00 -15.94
N LYS A 105 -7.46 -2.86 -16.95
CA LYS A 105 -6.16 -3.49 -17.28
C LYS A 105 -5.07 -2.50 -17.67
N LEU A 106 -5.40 -1.24 -17.94
CA LEU A 106 -4.44 -0.18 -18.26
C LEU A 106 -3.70 0.36 -17.02
N LEU A 107 -4.20 0.09 -15.82
CA LEU A 107 -3.66 0.63 -14.56
C LEU A 107 -2.46 -0.15 -14.00
N GLY A 108 -2.07 -1.27 -14.63
CA GLY A 108 -1.01 -2.15 -14.14
C GLY A 108 -1.31 -3.62 -14.39
N ALA A 109 -0.60 -4.51 -13.69
CA ALA A 109 -0.42 -5.94 -13.94
C ALA A 109 -1.61 -6.72 -14.51
#